data_AF-A0A0A9G1D8-F1
#
_entry.id   AF-A0A0A9G1D8-F1
#
_cell.length_a   1.000
_cell.length_b   1.000
_cell.length_c   1.000
_cell.angle_alpha   90.00
_cell.angle_beta   90.00
_cell.angle_gamma   90.00
#
_symmetry.space_group_name_H-M   'P 1'
#
loop_
_entity.id
_entity.type
_entity.pdbx_description
1 polymer ?
#
loop_
_entity_poly.entity_id
_entity_poly.type
_entity_poly.pdbx_seq_one_letter_code
_entity_poly.pdbx_strand_id
1 'polypeptide(L)'
;MVHSSTSASTSSDETIETRKQILTRVFLKSLQTDDNVFKKVSRSVYCAFRAITLGGSGAKARKLADAALRRIGAAKLTDRVVKAAEVLIKATMISEQVHGP
;
A
#
# COMPACT_ATOMS: atom_id res chain seq x y z
N MET A 1 -2.62 -52.63 -26.36
CA MET A 1 -2.15 -51.46 -27.11
C MET A 1 -2.57 -50.23 -26.33
N VAL A 2 -1.66 -49.70 -25.50
CA VAL A 2 -1.96 -48.65 -24.51
C VAL A 2 -1.75 -47.30 -25.20
N HIS A 3 -2.83 -46.59 -25.53
CA HIS A 3 -2.74 -45.24 -26.07
C HIS A 3 -2.64 -44.24 -24.92
N SER A 4 -1.45 -43.62 -24.88
CA SER A 4 -1.04 -42.56 -23.97
C SER A 4 -1.89 -41.30 -24.15
N SER A 5 -2.51 -40.85 -23.05
CA SER A 5 -3.29 -39.61 -22.97
C SER A 5 -2.77 -38.79 -21.79
N THR A 6 -1.53 -38.28 -21.88
CA THR A 6 -0.91 -37.47 -20.81
C THR A 6 -0.26 -36.18 -21.31
N SER A 7 -0.51 -35.72 -22.55
CA SER A 7 0.20 -34.53 -23.09
C SER A 7 -0.59 -33.22 -23.10
N ALA A 8 -1.86 -33.20 -22.67
CA ALA A 8 -2.69 -31.99 -22.74
C ALA A 8 -2.67 -31.12 -21.46
N SER A 9 -2.36 -31.69 -20.29
CA SER A 9 -2.36 -30.96 -19.00
C SER A 9 -1.04 -30.23 -18.70
N THR A 10 0.08 -30.68 -19.28
CA THR A 10 1.41 -30.11 -19.00
C THR A 10 1.60 -28.72 -19.59
N SER A 11 1.09 -28.48 -20.79
CA SER A 11 1.17 -27.17 -21.48
C SER A 11 0.39 -26.05 -20.75
N SER A 12 -0.78 -26.37 -20.19
CA SER A 12 -1.56 -25.40 -19.41
C SER A 12 -0.88 -25.04 -18.08
N ASP A 13 -0.28 -26.02 -17.40
CA ASP A 13 0.40 -25.76 -16.12
C ASP A 13 1.71 -24.99 -16.31
N GLU A 14 2.50 -25.30 -17.34
CA GLU A 14 3.71 -24.54 -17.69
C GLU A 14 3.40 -23.07 -18.02
N THR A 15 2.30 -22.81 -18.72
CA THR A 15 1.88 -21.43 -19.03
C THR A 15 1.36 -20.67 -17.80
N ILE A 16 0.74 -21.35 -16.84
CA ILE A 16 0.35 -20.75 -15.55
C ILE A 16 1.57 -20.39 -14.72
N GLU A 17 2.53 -21.31 -14.58
CA GLU A 17 3.72 -21.08 -13.77
C GLU A 17 4.60 -19.97 -14.37
N THR A 18 4.73 -19.92 -15.69
CA THR A 18 5.41 -18.82 -16.39
C THR A 18 4.76 -17.47 -16.11
N ARG A 19 3.41 -17.39 -16.19
CA ARG A 19 2.68 -16.14 -15.86
C ARG A 19 2.88 -15.74 -14.41
N LYS A 20 2.87 -16.70 -13.49
CA LYS A 20 3.09 -16.46 -12.06
C LYS A 20 4.50 -15.91 -11.81
N GLN A 21 5.52 -16.45 -12.47
CA GLN A 21 6.89 -15.94 -12.37
C GLN A 21 7.01 -14.52 -12.90
N ILE A 22 6.38 -14.21 -14.04
CA ILE A 22 6.35 -12.86 -14.60
C ILE A 22 5.65 -11.89 -13.63
N LEU A 23 4.46 -12.24 -13.14
CA LEU A 23 3.71 -11.42 -12.19
C LEU A 23 4.49 -11.19 -10.90
N THR A 24 5.16 -12.23 -10.38
CA THR A 24 6.01 -12.13 -9.19
C THR A 24 7.16 -11.15 -9.43
N ARG A 25 7.84 -11.24 -10.57
CA ARG A 25 8.93 -10.31 -10.92
C ARG A 25 8.43 -8.86 -11.05
N VAL A 26 7.29 -8.65 -11.71
CA VAL A 26 6.70 -7.31 -11.85
C VAL A 26 6.26 -6.76 -10.49
N PHE A 27 5.67 -7.60 -9.64
CA PHE A 27 5.28 -7.24 -8.29
C PHE A 27 6.49 -6.87 -7.42
N LEU A 28 7.54 -7.69 -7.42
CA LEU A 28 8.76 -7.40 -6.66
C LEU A 28 9.43 -6.11 -7.15
N LYS A 29 9.46 -5.88 -8.46
CA LYS A 29 9.98 -4.64 -9.04
C LYS A 29 9.14 -3.42 -8.60
N SER A 30 7.82 -3.52 -8.59
CA SER A 30 6.94 -2.41 -8.19
C SER A 30 7.06 -2.02 -6.71
N LEU A 31 7.66 -2.88 -5.88
CA LEU A 31 7.99 -2.60 -4.48
C LEU A 31 9.35 -1.91 -4.29
N GLN A 32 10.19 -1.86 -5.34
CA GLN A 32 11.49 -1.19 -5.25
C GLN A 32 11.30 0.32 -5.15
N THR A 33 12.11 0.98 -4.33
CA THR A 33 11.97 2.42 -4.04
C THR A 33 12.03 3.31 -5.27
N ASP A 34 12.74 2.87 -6.32
CA ASP A 34 12.87 3.62 -7.55
C ASP A 34 11.72 3.47 -8.54
N ASP A 35 10.87 2.46 -8.33
CA ASP A 35 9.74 2.20 -9.21
C ASP A 35 8.66 3.29 -9.08
N ASN A 36 8.03 3.62 -10.22
CA ASN A 36 7.00 4.65 -10.27
C ASN A 36 5.79 4.29 -9.41
N VAL A 37 5.42 3.00 -9.36
CA VAL A 37 4.30 2.51 -8.55
C VAL A 37 4.60 2.72 -7.07
N PHE A 38 5.79 2.32 -6.60
CA PHE A 38 6.20 2.56 -5.22
C PHE A 38 6.17 4.04 -4.87
N LYS A 39 6.78 4.89 -5.71
CA LYS A 39 6.80 6.35 -5.52
C LYS A 39 5.40 6.95 -5.45
N LYS A 40 4.49 6.51 -6.33
CA LYS A 40 3.09 6.98 -6.35
C LYS A 40 2.33 6.56 -5.10
N VAL A 41 2.43 5.29 -4.70
CA VAL A 41 1.72 4.75 -3.53
C VAL A 41 2.26 5.37 -2.24
N SER A 42 3.59 5.36 -2.05
CA SER A 42 4.23 5.95 -0.86
C SER A 42 3.91 7.44 -0.73
N ARG A 43 3.91 8.21 -1.83
CA ARG A 43 3.52 9.63 -1.80
C ARG A 43 2.06 9.81 -1.39
N SER A 44 1.14 9.02 -1.93
CA SER A 44 -0.28 9.07 -1.54
C SER A 44 -0.48 8.75 -0.05
N VAL A 45 0.18 7.71 0.45
CA VAL A 45 0.14 7.33 1.88
C VAL A 45 0.75 8.43 2.75
N TYR A 46 1.92 8.96 2.38
CA TYR A 46 2.55 10.08 3.07
C TYR A 46 1.65 11.31 3.16
N CYS A 47 1.01 11.70 2.04
CA CYS A 47 0.07 12.81 2.04
C CYS A 47 -1.14 12.56 2.95
N ALA A 48 -1.65 11.32 2.99
CA ALA A 48 -2.76 10.97 3.86
C ALA A 48 -2.38 11.06 5.35
N PHE A 49 -1.22 10.51 5.73
CA PHE A 49 -0.69 10.65 7.10
C PHE A 49 -0.43 12.11 7.45
N ARG A 50 0.17 12.88 6.54
CA ARG A 50 0.44 14.31 6.73
C ARG A 50 -0.83 15.12 6.94
N ALA A 51 -1.91 14.78 6.24
CA ALA A 51 -3.20 15.44 6.41
C ALA A 51 -3.75 15.25 7.84
N ILE A 52 -3.65 14.05 8.41
CA ILE A 52 -4.13 13.77 9.77
C ILE A 52 -3.19 14.32 10.84
N THR A 53 -1.87 14.13 10.68
CA THR A 53 -0.88 14.59 11.67
C THR A 53 -0.87 16.11 11.81
N LEU A 54 -0.96 16.87 10.71
CA LEU A 54 -0.95 18.33 10.75
C LEU A 54 -2.34 18.95 10.86
N GLY A 55 -3.37 18.28 10.35
CA GLY A 55 -4.75 18.76 10.37
C GLY A 55 -5.61 18.23 11.51
N GLY A 56 -5.06 17.35 12.35
CA GLY A 56 -5.78 16.61 13.38
C GLY A 56 -6.69 15.49 12.83
N SER A 57 -7.47 14.86 13.70
CA SER A 57 -8.40 13.76 13.34
C SER A 57 -9.83 14.23 12.99
N GLY A 58 -10.02 15.54 12.80
CA GLY A 58 -11.31 16.13 12.43
C GLY A 58 -11.76 15.82 10.99
N ALA A 59 -13.03 16.12 10.69
CA ALA A 59 -13.67 15.79 9.42
C ALA A 59 -12.94 16.34 8.18
N LYS A 60 -12.39 17.55 8.27
CA LYS A 60 -11.64 18.20 7.16
C LYS A 60 -10.35 17.45 6.83
N ALA A 61 -9.57 17.08 7.84
CA ALA A 61 -8.34 16.33 7.68
C ALA A 61 -8.61 14.91 7.18
N ARG A 62 -9.67 14.26 7.70
CA ARG A 62 -10.12 12.94 7.21
C ARG A 62 -10.50 12.99 5.73
N LYS A 63 -11.20 14.04 5.28
CA LYS A 63 -11.54 14.24 3.85
C LYS A 63 -10.30 14.41 2.98
N LEU A 64 -9.27 15.09 3.46
CA LEU A 64 -7.99 15.24 2.75
C LEU A 64 -7.22 13.92 2.66
N ALA A 65 -7.20 13.14 3.75
CA ALA A 65 -6.60 11.82 3.77
C ALA A 65 -7.32 10.86 2.81
N ASP A 66 -8.66 10.86 2.82
CA ASP A 66 -9.48 10.10 1.87
C ASP A 66 -9.15 10.46 0.42
N ALA A 67 -9.13 11.75 0.09
CA ALA A 67 -8.82 12.22 -1.26
C ALA A 67 -7.42 11.78 -1.73
N ALA A 68 -6.43 11.74 -0.83
CA ALA A 68 -5.07 11.28 -1.15
C ALA A 68 -5.01 9.77 -1.45
N LEU A 69 -5.72 8.96 -0.66
CA LEU A 69 -5.79 7.50 -0.85
C LEU A 69 -6.68 7.08 -2.02
N ARG A 70 -7.71 7.88 -2.34
CA ARG A 70 -8.61 7.61 -3.46
C ARG A 70 -7.88 7.61 -4.81
N ARG A 71 -6.79 8.37 -4.94
CA ARG A 71 -5.91 8.41 -6.13
C ARG A 71 -5.25 7.07 -6.46
N ILE A 72 -5.15 6.17 -5.49
CA ILE A 72 -4.58 4.82 -5.65
C ILE A 72 -5.63 3.73 -5.38
N GLY A 73 -6.92 4.08 -5.34
CA GLY A 73 -8.00 3.13 -5.05
C GLY A 73 -8.05 2.64 -3.60
N ALA A 74 -7.31 3.26 -2.67
CA ALA A 74 -7.14 2.79 -1.30
C ALA A 74 -8.00 3.54 -0.26
N ALA A 75 -9.08 4.21 -0.67
CA ALA A 75 -9.94 5.02 0.21
C ALA A 75 -10.49 4.24 1.43
N LYS A 76 -10.69 2.91 1.29
CA LYS A 76 -11.10 2.05 2.42
C LYS A 76 -10.08 1.98 3.56
N LEU A 77 -8.84 2.42 3.34
CA LEU A 77 -7.78 2.45 4.35
C LEU A 77 -7.75 3.75 5.16
N THR A 78 -8.59 4.75 4.85
CA THR A 78 -8.59 6.06 5.51
C THR A 78 -8.69 5.93 7.04
N ASP A 79 -9.60 5.11 7.55
CA ASP A 79 -9.77 4.93 9.00
C ASP A 79 -8.55 4.27 9.66
N ARG A 80 -7.84 3.38 8.95
CA ARG A 80 -6.59 2.79 9.46
C ARG A 80 -5.48 3.83 9.53
N VAL A 81 -5.38 4.69 8.51
CA VAL A 81 -4.42 5.80 8.50
C VAL A 81 -4.70 6.78 9.63
N VAL A 82 -5.96 7.13 9.88
CA VAL A 82 -6.34 8.02 11.00
C VAL A 82 -5.89 7.42 12.33
N LYS A 83 -6.23 6.16 12.61
CA LYS A 83 -5.85 5.49 13.86
C LYS A 83 -4.32 5.44 14.06
N ALA A 84 -3.58 5.12 13.00
CA ALA A 84 -2.12 5.07 13.06
C ALA A 84 -1.51 6.47 13.28
N ALA A 85 -2.04 7.49 12.61
CA ALA A 85 -1.60 8.87 12.78
C ALA A 85 -1.89 9.41 14.19
N GLU A 86 -3.01 9.03 14.81
CA GLU A 86 -3.32 9.41 16.20
C GLU A 86 -2.29 8.87 17.20
N VAL A 87 -1.77 7.66 16.98
CA VAL A 87 -0.67 7.12 17.80
C VAL A 87 0.58 7.98 17.64
N LEU A 88 0.91 8.38 16.40
CA LEU A 88 2.05 9.24 16.14
C LEU A 88 1.90 10.62 16.79
N ILE A 89 0.71 11.25 16.70
CA ILE A 89 0.43 12.53 17.35
C ILE A 89 0.64 12.41 18.86
N LYS A 90 0.12 11.35 19.50
CA LYS A 90 0.32 11.10 20.94
C LYS A 90 1.80 10.92 21.28
N ALA A 91 2.54 10.15 20.49
CA ALA A 91 3.97 9.95 20.69
C ALA A 91 4.74 11.27 20.61
N THR A 92 4.41 12.14 19.64
CA THR A 92 5.00 13.48 19.51
C THR A 92 4.69 14.35 20.73
N MET A 93 3.44 14.36 21.21
CA MET A 93 3.08 15.13 22.42
C MET A 93 3.85 14.66 23.66
N ILE A 94 4.00 13.34 23.84
CA ILE A 94 4.78 12.79 24.96
C ILE A 94 6.26 13.20 24.80
N SER A 95 6.80 13.12 23.59
CA SER A 95 8.18 13.53 23.31
C SER A 95 8.40 15.01 23.64
N GLU A 96 7.48 15.89 23.27
CA GLU A 96 7.53 17.32 23.60
C GLU A 96 7.50 17.56 25.12
N GLN A 97 6.66 16.83 25.85
CA GLN A 97 6.58 16.95 27.31
C GLN A 97 7.84 16.48 28.04
N VAL A 98 8.52 15.46 27.50
CA VAL A 98 9.73 14.88 28.11
C VAL A 98 10.99 15.64 27.73
N HIS A 99 11.11 16.03 26.45
CA HIS A 99 12.35 16.60 25.91
C HIS A 99 12.30 18.12 25.74
N GLY A 100 11.13 18.74 25.91
CA GLY A 100 10.92 20.16 25.63
C GLY A 100 10.81 20.46 24.12
N PRO A 101 10.58 21.74 23.77
CA PRO A 101 10.56 22.21 22.40
C PRO A 101 11.94 22.24 21.74
#